data_AF-A0A6C0IQD2-F1
#
_entry.id   AF-A0A6C0IQD2-F1
#
_cell.length_a   1.000
_cell.length_b   1.000
_cell.length_c   1.000
_cell.angle_alpha   90.00
_cell.angle_beta   90.00
_cell.angle_gamma   90.00
#
_symmetry.space_group_name_H-M   'P 1'
#
loop_
_entity.id
_entity.type
_entity.pdbx_description
1 polymer ?
#
loop_
_entity_poly.entity_id
_entity_poly.type
_entity_poly.pdbx_seq_one_letter_code
_entity_poly.pdbx_strand_id
1 'polypeptide(L)'
;MSNTQRYQLHKTYDLLYHSNVEYESNINSMQTPIRLHIEEQKTRNMLSELENKIATWTHAAQDSNRRRDEECPICYEGIRSSNYIVPSCGHKICLGCYKSCILSKSPCANNCCLCKGTIL
;
A
#
# COMPACT_ATOMS: atom_id res chain seq x y z
N MET A 1 18.07 -78.08 12.63
CA MET A 1 17.20 -77.10 13.31
C MET A 1 15.83 -77.74 13.48
N SER A 2 15.28 -77.77 14.70
CA SER A 2 13.96 -78.40 14.92
C SER A 2 12.85 -77.53 14.34
N ASN A 3 11.73 -78.14 13.92
CA ASN A 3 10.57 -77.42 13.39
C ASN A 3 10.05 -76.36 14.39
N THR A 4 10.21 -76.62 15.69
CA THR A 4 9.90 -75.68 16.76
C THR A 4 10.76 -74.42 16.71
N GLN A 5 12.07 -74.53 16.43
CA GLN A 5 12.96 -73.38 16.32
C GLN A 5 12.63 -72.51 15.10
N ARG A 6 12.27 -73.13 13.97
CA ARG A 6 11.83 -72.39 12.77
C ARG A 6 10.51 -71.65 13.00
N TYR A 7 9.57 -72.27 13.69
CA TYR A 7 8.28 -71.65 14.02
C TYR A 7 8.45 -70.46 14.98
N GLN A 8 9.31 -70.59 16.00
CA GLN A 8 9.58 -69.48 16.92
C GLN A 8 10.27 -68.32 16.21
N LEU A 9 11.23 -68.60 15.32
CA LEU A 9 11.89 -67.57 14.50
C LEU A 9 10.92 -66.82 13.59
N HIS A 10 10.00 -67.54 12.93
CA HIS A 10 8.99 -66.91 12.09
C HIS A 10 8.04 -66.04 12.91
N LYS A 11 7.58 -66.55 14.06
CA LYS A 11 6.70 -65.81 14.96
C LYS A 11 7.36 -64.55 15.53
N THR A 12 8.65 -64.61 15.85
CA THR A 12 9.41 -63.44 16.30
C THR A 12 9.65 -62.45 15.16
N TYR A 13 9.87 -62.94 13.93
CA TYR A 13 10.03 -62.08 12.76
C TYR A 13 8.74 -61.31 12.46
N ASP A 14 7.59 -61.98 12.47
CA ASP A 14 6.27 -61.35 12.24
C ASP A 14 5.96 -60.29 13.32
N LEU A 15 6.28 -60.57 14.59
CA LEU A 15 6.09 -59.60 15.67
C LEU A 15 6.96 -58.36 15.49
N LEU A 16 8.24 -58.52 15.12
CA LEU A 16 9.16 -57.40 14.89
C LEU A 16 8.79 -56.61 13.63
N TYR A 17 8.29 -57.29 12.59
CA TYR A 17 7.91 -56.66 11.33
C TYR A 17 6.59 -55.88 11.48
N HIS A 18 5.64 -56.39 12.28
CA HIS A 18 4.37 -55.70 12.55
C HIS A 18 4.45 -54.67 13.69
N SER A 19 5.36 -54.80 14.66
CA SER A 19 5.58 -53.76 15.67
C SER A 19 6.27 -52.51 15.12
N ASN A 20 6.94 -52.62 13.96
CA ASN A 20 7.61 -51.50 13.29
C ASN A 20 6.70 -50.72 12.33
N VAL A 21 5.38 -50.99 12.30
CA VAL A 21 4.42 -50.31 11.39
C VAL A 21 3.67 -49.15 12.04
N GLU A 22 3.83 -48.88 13.34
CA GLU A 22 3.12 -47.77 14.01
C GLU A 22 4.03 -46.90 14.88
N TYR A 23 5.14 -46.41 14.32
CA TYR A 23 5.82 -45.25 14.91
C TYR A 23 6.36 -44.27 13.85
N GLU A 24 5.51 -43.93 12.88
CA GLU A 24 5.49 -42.53 12.47
C GLU A 24 4.68 -41.79 13.54
N SER A 25 5.38 -41.31 14.56
CA SER A 25 4.82 -40.29 15.44
C SER A 25 4.27 -39.18 14.54
N ASN A 26 2.95 -39.01 14.55
CA ASN A 26 2.26 -37.93 13.85
C ASN A 26 2.58 -36.62 14.59
N ILE A 27 3.78 -36.09 14.38
CA ILE A 27 4.23 -34.79 14.91
C ILE A 27 3.37 -33.65 14.31
N ASN A 28 2.63 -33.92 13.23
CA ASN A 28 1.72 -32.97 12.58
C ASN A 28 0.41 -32.74 13.35
N SER A 29 -0.05 -33.65 14.22
CA SER A 29 -1.36 -33.50 14.89
C SER A 29 -1.33 -32.56 16.10
N MET A 30 -0.20 -32.46 16.80
CA MET A 30 0.01 -31.52 17.92
C MET A 30 0.51 -30.14 17.47
N GLN A 31 0.93 -29.99 16.20
CA GLN A 31 1.30 -28.70 15.61
C GLN A 31 0.10 -27.83 15.21
N THR A 32 -1.12 -28.33 15.38
CA THR A 32 -2.35 -27.71 14.87
C THR A 32 -2.74 -26.38 15.56
N PRO A 33 -2.66 -26.18 16.89
CA PRO A 33 -3.16 -24.93 17.49
C PRO A 33 -2.16 -23.77 17.34
N ILE A 34 -0.87 -24.04 17.56
CA ILE A 34 0.18 -23.02 17.49
C ILE A 34 0.35 -22.53 16.05
N ARG A 35 0.32 -23.44 15.08
CA ARG A 35 0.41 -23.08 13.66
C ARG A 35 -0.78 -22.24 13.21
N LEU A 36 -2.00 -22.63 13.58
CA LEU A 36 -3.20 -21.84 13.30
C LEU A 36 -3.11 -20.45 13.95
N HIS A 37 -2.65 -20.38 15.20
CA HIS A 37 -2.45 -19.10 15.88
C HIS A 37 -1.41 -18.22 15.16
N ILE A 38 -0.30 -18.79 14.68
CA ILE A 38 0.72 -18.04 13.91
C ILE A 38 0.13 -17.55 12.59
N GLU A 39 -0.64 -18.36 11.88
CA GLU A 39 -1.28 -18.01 10.61
C GLU A 39 -2.34 -16.90 10.81
N GLU A 40 -3.13 -16.98 11.88
CA GLU A 40 -4.06 -15.91 12.28
C GLU A 40 -3.32 -14.60 12.61
N GLN A 41 -2.24 -14.66 13.39
CA GLN A 41 -1.42 -13.49 13.71
C GLN A 41 -0.84 -12.85 12.45
N LYS A 42 -0.31 -13.65 11.52
CA LYS A 42 0.19 -13.15 10.22
C LYS A 42 -0.91 -12.46 9.44
N THR A 43 -2.10 -13.06 9.38
CA THR A 43 -3.24 -12.50 8.67
C THR A 43 -3.69 -11.18 9.31
N ARG A 44 -3.78 -11.13 10.64
CA ARG A 44 -4.07 -9.89 11.39
C ARG A 44 -3.07 -8.78 11.11
N ASN A 45 -1.78 -9.11 11.11
CA ASN A 45 -0.72 -8.13 10.84
C ASN A 45 -0.79 -7.61 9.41
N MET A 46 -1.02 -8.49 8.42
CA MET A 46 -1.21 -8.09 7.02
C MET A 46 -2.43 -7.18 6.83
N LEU A 47 -3.55 -7.50 7.49
CA LEU A 47 -4.75 -6.66 7.46
C LEU A 47 -4.46 -5.28 8.07
N SER A 48 -3.82 -5.24 9.24
CA SER A 48 -3.42 -3.99 9.89
C SER A 48 -2.49 -3.15 9.00
N GLU A 49 -1.54 -3.77 8.31
CA GLU A 49 -0.65 -3.08 7.36
C GLU A 49 -1.42 -2.51 6.17
N LEU A 50 -2.39 -3.26 5.63
CA LEU A 50 -3.25 -2.80 4.53
C LEU A 50 -4.15 -1.64 4.96
N GLU A 51 -4.77 -1.71 6.14
CA GLU A 51 -5.58 -0.63 6.71
C GLU A 51 -4.75 0.65 6.85
N ASN A 52 -3.53 0.54 7.37
CA ASN A 52 -2.60 1.66 7.48
C ASN A 52 -2.25 2.24 6.10
N LYS A 53 -1.97 1.40 5.10
CA LYS A 53 -1.71 1.86 3.72
C LYS A 53 -2.91 2.61 3.14
N ILE A 54 -4.12 2.07 3.30
CA ILE A 54 -5.36 2.73 2.86
C ILE A 54 -5.53 4.08 3.57
N ALA A 55 -5.30 4.17 4.88
CA ALA A 55 -5.34 5.43 5.61
C ALA A 55 -4.34 6.45 5.06
N THR A 56 -3.09 6.04 4.83
CA THR A 56 -2.07 6.94 4.25
C THR A 56 -2.42 7.42 2.85
N TRP A 57 -2.94 6.54 1.98
CA TRP A 57 -3.34 6.90 0.62
C TRP A 57 -4.57 7.79 0.59
N THR A 58 -5.55 7.54 1.46
CA THR A 58 -6.75 8.39 1.55
C THR A 58 -6.40 9.78 2.08
N HIS A 59 -5.49 9.90 3.04
CA HIS A 59 -4.99 11.21 3.47
C HIS A 59 -4.20 11.93 2.37
N ALA A 60 -3.30 11.25 1.66
CA ALA A 60 -2.57 11.82 0.53
C ALA A 60 -3.49 12.24 -0.64
N ALA A 61 -4.53 11.44 -0.92
CA ALA A 61 -5.55 11.77 -1.92
C ALA A 61 -6.43 12.94 -1.48
N GLN A 62 -6.72 13.07 -0.18
CA GLN A 62 -7.44 14.22 0.36
C GLN A 62 -6.61 15.50 0.33
N ASP A 63 -5.29 15.43 0.53
CA ASP A 63 -4.40 16.60 0.49
C ASP A 63 -4.18 17.09 -0.95
N SER A 64 -4.08 16.17 -1.92
CA SER A 64 -4.03 16.52 -3.35
C SER A 64 -5.37 17.00 -3.90
N ASN A 65 -6.51 16.52 -3.40
CA ASN A 65 -7.84 16.91 -3.87
C ASN A 65 -8.43 18.12 -3.10
N ARG A 66 -7.87 18.50 -1.95
CA ARG A 66 -8.31 19.69 -1.20
C ARG A 66 -7.48 20.92 -1.60
N ARG A 67 -8.02 21.64 -2.59
CA ARG A 67 -8.11 23.12 -2.59
C ARG A 67 -6.94 23.97 -3.10
N ARG A 68 -5.74 23.43 -3.37
CA ARG A 68 -4.64 24.31 -3.86
C ARG A 68 -4.67 24.61 -5.37
N ASP A 69 -5.19 23.71 -6.19
CA ASP A 69 -5.20 23.89 -7.65
C ASP A 69 -6.39 24.73 -8.17
N GLU A 70 -7.31 25.06 -7.25
CA GLU A 70 -8.49 25.86 -7.54
C GLU A 70 -8.47 27.24 -6.91
N GLU A 71 -7.41 27.68 -6.22
CA GLU A 71 -7.36 29.03 -5.63
C GLU A 71 -6.32 29.90 -6.33
N CYS A 72 -6.65 31.18 -6.55
CA CYS A 72 -5.72 32.10 -7.18
C CYS A 72 -4.62 32.51 -6.19
N PRO A 73 -3.32 32.40 -6.52
CA PRO A 73 -2.23 32.76 -5.60
C PRO A 73 -2.13 34.26 -5.31
N ILE A 74 -2.93 35.10 -5.96
CA ILE A 74 -2.92 36.56 -5.82
C ILE A 74 -4.08 37.01 -4.93
N CYS A 75 -5.31 36.56 -5.20
CA CYS A 75 -6.50 36.98 -4.45
C CYS A 75 -7.06 35.91 -3.50
N TYR A 76 -6.51 34.69 -3.52
CA TYR A 76 -6.95 33.53 -2.73
C TYR A 76 -8.42 33.12 -2.96
N GLU A 77 -9.03 33.63 -4.03
CA GLU A 77 -10.38 33.24 -4.44
C GLU A 77 -10.36 32.00 -5.32
N GLY A 78 -11.46 31.24 -5.27
CA GLY A 78 -11.69 30.09 -6.13
C GLY A 78 -11.66 30.44 -7.61
N ILE A 79 -10.71 29.87 -8.35
CA ILE A 79 -10.56 29.87 -9.79
C ILE A 79 -11.67 29.03 -10.42
N ARG A 80 -12.69 29.71 -10.94
CA ARG A 80 -13.76 29.09 -11.73
C ARG A 80 -13.23 28.50 -13.04
N SER A 81 -13.91 27.49 -13.56
CA SER A 81 -13.53 26.71 -14.76
C SER A 81 -13.29 27.52 -16.05
N SER A 82 -13.82 28.74 -16.16
CA SER A 82 -13.69 29.58 -17.37
C SER A 82 -12.84 30.84 -17.18
N ASN A 83 -12.40 31.17 -15.96
CA ASN A 83 -11.87 32.50 -15.63
C ASN A 83 -10.40 32.46 -15.21
N TYR A 84 -9.57 31.73 -15.93
CA TYR A 84 -8.14 31.63 -15.66
C TYR A 84 -7.27 31.62 -16.91
N ILE A 85 -5.98 31.87 -16.69
CA ILE A 85 -4.90 31.66 -17.65
C ILE A 85 -3.93 30.62 -17.09
N VAL A 86 -3.34 29.84 -17.99
CA VAL A 86 -2.21 28.94 -17.69
C VAL A 86 -1.09 29.33 -18.64
N PRO A 87 -0.05 30.05 -18.17
CA PRO A 87 1.14 30.33 -18.96
C PRO A 87 1.89 29.04 -19.29
N SER A 88 2.90 29.12 -20.16
CA SER A 88 3.77 27.98 -20.52
C SER A 88 4.42 27.29 -19.31
N CYS A 89 4.59 28.01 -18.20
CA CYS A 89 5.11 27.46 -16.95
C CYS A 89 4.10 26.60 -16.16
N GLY A 90 2.84 26.48 -16.60
CA GLY A 90 1.83 25.62 -15.98
C GLY A 90 1.09 26.21 -14.78
N HIS A 91 1.44 27.42 -14.33
CA HIS A 91 0.86 28.04 -13.14
C HIS A 91 -0.49 28.72 -13.40
N LYS A 92 -1.55 28.28 -12.72
CA LYS A 92 -2.91 28.80 -12.91
C LYS A 92 -3.15 30.11 -12.13
N ILE A 93 -3.70 31.13 -12.80
CA ILE A 93 -4.04 32.43 -12.19
C ILE A 93 -5.40 32.90 -12.72
N CYS A 94 -6.24 33.54 -11.90
CA CYS A 94 -7.50 34.07 -12.37
C CYS A 94 -7.30 35.26 -13.34
N LEU A 95 -8.19 35.40 -14.34
CA LEU A 95 -8.09 36.44 -15.37
C LEU A 95 -8.10 37.86 -14.78
N GLY A 96 -8.85 38.09 -13.69
CA GLY A 96 -8.91 39.38 -13.00
C GLY A 96 -7.55 39.80 -12.47
N CYS A 97 -6.89 38.92 -11.71
CA CYS A 97 -5.56 39.19 -11.18
C CYS A 97 -4.50 39.28 -12.29
N TYR A 98 -4.59 38.43 -13.33
CA TYR A 98 -3.68 38.51 -14.48
C TYR A 98 -3.78 39.86 -15.19
N LYS A 99 -5.00 40.33 -15.47
CA LYS A 99 -5.25 41.65 -16.07
C LYS A 99 -4.65 42.77 -15.21
N SER A 100 -4.87 42.73 -13.89
CA SER A 100 -4.28 43.71 -12.97
C SER A 100 -2.75 43.69 -12.99
N CYS A 101 -2.13 42.51 -13.11
CA CYS A 101 -0.68 42.39 -13.23
C CYS A 101 -0.15 43.01 -14.52
N ILE A 102 -0.74 42.71 -15.68
CA ILE A 102 -0.29 43.28 -16.97
C ILE A 102 -0.51 44.79 -17.03
N LEU A 103 -1.62 45.28 -16.46
CA LEU A 103 -1.92 46.72 -16.43
C LEU A 103 -1.08 47.47 -15.40
N SER A 104 -0.49 46.78 -14.43
CA SER A 104 0.52 47.38 -13.58
C SER A 104 1.73 47.73 -14.46
N LYS A 105 2.20 48.98 -14.42
CA LYS A 105 3.42 49.42 -15.15
C LYS A 105 4.71 48.83 -14.54
N SER A 106 4.60 47.65 -13.94
CA SER A 106 5.69 46.93 -13.29
C SER A 106 6.59 46.29 -14.35
N PRO A 107 7.91 46.31 -14.17
CA PRO A 107 8.82 45.59 -15.07
C PRO A 107 8.55 44.06 -15.06
N CYS A 108 7.90 43.54 -14.02
CA CYS A 108 7.55 42.12 -13.89
C CYS A 108 6.10 41.82 -14.32
N ALA A 109 5.41 42.75 -14.98
CA ALA A 109 4.00 42.61 -15.36
C ALA A 109 3.72 41.42 -16.29
N ASN A 110 4.72 41.02 -17.10
CA ASN A 110 4.64 39.88 -18.00
C ASN A 110 5.24 38.58 -17.41
N ASN A 111 5.50 38.54 -16.11
CA ASN A 111 6.12 37.38 -15.46
C ASN A 111 5.12 36.67 -14.56
N CYS A 112 5.18 35.33 -14.56
CA CYS A 112 4.39 34.50 -13.68
C CYS A 112 4.66 34.87 -12.22
N CYS A 113 3.61 35.08 -11.42
CA CYS A 113 3.77 35.48 -10.02
C CYS A 113 4.49 34.40 -9.19
N LEU A 114 4.37 33.12 -9.58
CA LEU A 114 4.93 31.96 -8.89
C LEU A 114 6.38 31.65 -9.29
N CYS A 115 6.66 31.50 -10.59
CA CYS A 115 8.00 31.10 -11.05
C CYS A 115 8.82 32.19 -11.74
N LYS A 116 8.26 33.40 -11.90
CA LYS A 116 8.86 34.53 -12.62
C LYS A 116 9.19 34.29 -14.10
N GLY A 117 8.81 33.14 -14.68
CA GLY A 117 8.90 32.88 -16.11
C GLY A 117 7.97 33.79 -16.92
N THR A 118 8.36 34.11 -18.15
CA THR A 118 7.56 34.95 -19.06
C THR A 118 6.21 34.29 -19.36
N ILE A 119 5.13 35.07 -19.29
CA ILE A 119 3.77 34.57 -19.51
C ILE A 119 3.43 34.49 -21.01
N LEU A 120 3.95 35.43 -21.81
CA LEU A 120 3.79 35.50 -23.26
C LEU A 120 5.08 35.14 -23.99
#